data_AF-A0A1D8T9A0-F1
#
_entry.id   AF-A0A1D8T9A0-F1
#
_cell.length_a   1.000
_cell.length_b   1.000
_cell.length_c   1.000
_cell.angle_alpha   90.00
_cell.angle_beta   90.00
_cell.angle_gamma   90.00
#
_symmetry.space_group_name_H-M   'P 1'
#
loop_
_entity.id
_entity.type
_entity.pdbx_description
1 polymer ?
#
loop_
_entity_poly.entity_id
_entity_poly.type
_entity_poly.pdbx_seq_one_letter_code
_entity_poly.pdbx_strand_id
1 'polypeptide(L)'
;MKEYPAQGAVTDDLEITRSLVVPATELHWRFSRSSGPGGQGVNTTDSRVQLAVNISALPALSPEQIESIRTRLAHRLVDGVITVTASDSRSQLRNRWAARARMSALLRNALLIEPRKRLPTTATMGSRRRRLEDKKQRAQTKNLRKKPEI
;
A
#
# COMPACT_ATOMS: atom_id res chain seq x y z
N MET A 1 -1.26 25.18 -3.54
CA MET A 1 -2.74 25.07 -3.53
C MET A 1 -3.09 23.89 -4.43
N LYS A 2 -3.75 22.83 -3.96
CA LYS A 2 -4.20 21.74 -4.85
C LYS A 2 -5.52 22.18 -5.47
N GLU A 3 -5.55 22.38 -6.79
CA GLU A 3 -6.79 22.59 -7.53
C GLU A 3 -7.55 21.27 -7.56
N TYR A 4 -8.83 21.32 -7.19
CA TYR A 4 -9.72 20.17 -7.18
C TYR A 4 -10.81 20.43 -8.22
N PRO A 5 -10.98 19.57 -9.24
CA PRO A 5 -12.00 19.80 -10.26
C PRO A 5 -13.42 19.76 -9.67
N ALA A 6 -14.38 20.28 -10.45
CA ALA A 6 -15.78 20.43 -10.08
C ALA A 6 -16.43 19.12 -9.60
N GLN A 7 -17.53 19.22 -8.84
CA GLN A 7 -18.14 18.08 -8.15
C GLN A 7 -18.50 16.88 -9.04
N GLY A 8 -18.78 17.10 -10.33
CA GLY A 8 -19.03 16.02 -11.31
C GLY A 8 -17.89 15.02 -11.37
N ALA A 9 -16.65 15.51 -11.48
CA ALA A 9 -15.40 14.73 -11.57
C ALA A 9 -15.16 13.75 -10.41
N VAL A 10 -15.87 13.96 -9.30
CA VAL A 10 -15.69 13.19 -8.06
C VAL A 10 -16.64 12.00 -7.99
N THR A 11 -17.78 12.09 -8.66
CA THR A 11 -18.75 11.01 -8.79
C THR A 11 -18.49 10.15 -10.02
N ASP A 12 -17.58 10.54 -10.91
CA ASP A 12 -17.15 9.75 -12.06
C ASP A 12 -16.43 8.46 -11.65
N ASP A 13 -16.21 7.59 -12.64
CA ASP A 13 -15.51 6.32 -12.50
C ASP A 13 -14.17 6.45 -11.78
N LEU A 14 -13.82 5.47 -10.96
CA LEU A 14 -12.60 5.44 -10.18
C LEU A 14 -11.54 4.58 -10.88
N GLU A 15 -10.54 5.25 -11.43
CA GLU A 15 -9.37 4.60 -12.02
C GLU A 15 -8.43 4.06 -10.92
N ILE A 16 -8.13 2.75 -10.97
CA ILE A 16 -7.23 2.07 -10.03
C ILE A 16 -5.88 1.81 -10.69
N THR A 17 -5.91 1.25 -11.90
CA THR A 17 -4.76 1.00 -12.75
C THR A 17 -5.11 1.36 -14.20
N ARG A 18 -4.14 1.26 -15.12
CA ARG A 18 -4.38 1.53 -16.55
C ARG A 18 -5.43 0.62 -17.20
N SER A 19 -5.72 -0.53 -16.59
CA SER A 19 -6.64 -1.53 -17.11
C SER A 19 -7.82 -1.83 -16.18
N LEU A 20 -7.84 -1.23 -14.98
CA LEU A 20 -8.90 -1.45 -13.99
C LEU A 20 -9.55 -0.13 -13.61
N VAL A 21 -10.82 -0.01 -13.98
CA VAL A 21 -11.69 1.10 -13.67
C VAL A 21 -12.89 0.56 -12.89
N VAL A 22 -13.21 1.20 -11.77
CA VAL A 22 -14.42 0.90 -10.99
C VAL A 22 -15.49 1.90 -11.42
N PRO A 23 -16.63 1.44 -11.95
CA PRO A 23 -17.68 2.34 -12.41
C PRO A 23 -18.29 3.11 -11.25
N ALA A 24 -18.71 4.35 -11.52
CA ALA A 24 -19.36 5.24 -10.56
C ALA A 24 -20.55 4.61 -9.84
N THR A 25 -21.29 3.72 -10.50
CA THR A 25 -22.47 3.03 -9.98
C THR A 25 -22.17 2.12 -8.78
N GLU A 26 -20.94 1.63 -8.69
CA GLU A 26 -20.48 0.74 -7.62
C GLU A 26 -19.83 1.52 -6.46
N LEU A 27 -19.72 2.85 -6.60
CA LEU A 27 -19.17 3.75 -5.59
C LEU A 27 -20.28 4.27 -4.69
N HIS A 28 -20.40 3.72 -3.49
CA HIS A 28 -21.37 4.17 -2.51
C HIS A 28 -20.77 5.24 -1.59
N TRP A 29 -21.35 6.44 -1.65
CA TRP A 29 -20.93 7.59 -0.86
C TRP A 29 -21.83 7.78 0.34
N ARG A 30 -21.23 8.00 1.51
CA ARG A 30 -21.96 8.39 2.72
C ARG A 30 -21.30 9.61 3.35
N PHE A 31 -22.11 10.63 3.61
CA PHE A 31 -21.66 11.87 4.23
C PHE A 31 -22.11 11.91 5.67
N SER A 32 -21.27 12.47 6.53
CA SER A 32 -21.55 12.59 7.95
C SER A 32 -20.77 13.77 8.53
N ARG A 33 -21.08 14.13 9.77
CA ARG A 33 -20.34 15.14 10.51
C ARG A 33 -18.97 14.60 10.92
N SER A 34 -17.94 15.41 10.78
CA SER A 34 -16.61 15.10 11.30
C SER A 34 -16.62 15.14 12.82
N SER A 35 -16.26 14.05 13.47
CA SER A 35 -16.07 14.00 14.92
C SER A 35 -14.68 14.53 15.27
N GLY A 36 -14.60 15.73 15.87
CA GLY A 36 -13.35 16.33 16.37
C GLY A 36 -13.61 17.19 17.61
N PRO A 37 -12.61 17.43 18.48
CA PRO A 37 -12.77 18.21 19.71
C PRO A 37 -13.32 19.61 19.37
N GLY A 38 -14.51 19.90 19.91
CA GLY A 38 -15.40 20.94 19.42
C GLY A 38 -15.02 22.35 19.85
N GLY A 39 -14.99 23.25 18.88
CA GLY A 39 -15.23 24.68 19.05
C GLY A 39 -16.59 25.06 18.46
N GLN A 40 -17.17 26.16 18.94
CA GLN A 40 -18.44 26.70 18.45
C GLN A 40 -18.32 27.02 16.95
N GLY A 41 -18.84 26.14 16.08
CA GLY A 41 -18.77 26.28 14.62
C GLY A 41 -18.19 25.07 13.86
N VAL A 42 -17.62 24.08 14.55
CA VAL A 42 -16.98 22.90 13.90
C VAL A 42 -18.01 21.79 13.54
N ASN A 43 -19.20 21.81 14.15
CA ASN A 43 -20.16 20.71 14.09
C ASN A 43 -21.31 20.86 13.08
N THR A 44 -21.33 21.90 12.24
CA THR A 44 -22.53 22.21 11.43
C THR A 44 -22.48 21.63 10.01
N THR A 45 -21.30 21.34 9.45
CA THR A 45 -21.18 20.87 8.06
C THR A 45 -20.81 19.39 8.00
N ASP A 46 -21.53 18.62 7.18
CA ASP A 46 -21.24 17.19 6.86
C ASP A 46 -19.96 17.06 6.03
N SER A 47 -18.82 17.34 6.65
CA SER A 47 -17.53 17.34 6.00
C SER A 47 -16.95 15.93 5.88
N ARG A 48 -17.28 14.98 6.79
CA ARG A 48 -16.75 13.61 6.77
C ARG A 48 -17.37 12.82 5.63
N VAL A 49 -16.50 12.18 4.84
CA VAL A 49 -16.87 11.37 3.68
C VAL A 49 -16.47 9.93 3.95
N GLN A 50 -17.38 9.02 3.66
CA GLN A 50 -17.16 7.59 3.59
C GLN A 50 -17.43 7.13 2.15
N LEU A 51 -16.53 6.31 1.62
CA LEU A 51 -16.64 5.67 0.32
C LEU A 51 -16.59 4.16 0.52
N ALA A 52 -17.61 3.46 0.06
CA ALA A 52 -17.74 2.01 0.11
C ALA A 52 -17.83 1.43 -1.29
N VAL A 53 -17.17 0.29 -1.51
CA VAL A 53 -17.16 -0.43 -2.80
C VAL A 53 -17.33 -1.92 -2.53
N ASN A 54 -18.28 -2.56 -3.22
CA ASN A 54 -18.51 -4.00 -3.14
C ASN A 54 -17.59 -4.74 -4.12
N ILE A 55 -16.50 -5.32 -3.62
CA ILE A 55 -15.49 -5.98 -4.44
C ILE A 55 -16.03 -7.24 -5.11
N SER A 56 -17.00 -7.91 -4.50
CA SER A 56 -17.56 -9.17 -5.02
C SER A 56 -18.53 -8.95 -6.19
N ALA A 57 -19.08 -7.73 -6.31
CA ALA A 57 -20.02 -7.36 -7.38
C ALA A 57 -19.32 -6.70 -8.59
N LEU A 58 -18.02 -6.38 -8.49
CA LEU A 58 -17.32 -5.66 -9.55
C LEU A 58 -17.07 -6.54 -10.79
N PRO A 59 -17.63 -6.19 -11.97
CA PRO A 59 -17.39 -6.95 -13.20
C PRO A 59 -15.97 -6.74 -13.74
N ALA A 60 -15.30 -5.66 -13.33
CA ALA A 60 -13.96 -5.30 -13.81
C ALA A 60 -12.82 -6.12 -13.16
N LEU A 61 -13.12 -6.93 -12.15
CA LEU A 61 -12.13 -7.74 -11.43
C LEU A 61 -12.18 -9.20 -11.86
N SER A 62 -11.01 -9.80 -12.10
CA SER A 62 -10.91 -11.24 -12.29
C SER A 62 -11.08 -12.00 -10.97
N PRO A 63 -11.48 -13.30 -11.00
CA PRO A 63 -11.61 -14.10 -9.79
C PRO A 63 -10.33 -14.14 -8.95
N GLU A 64 -9.15 -14.21 -9.58
CA GLU A 64 -7.85 -14.18 -8.91
C GLU A 64 -7.58 -12.85 -8.20
N GLN A 65 -7.98 -11.74 -8.82
CA GLN A 65 -7.85 -10.41 -8.25
C GLN A 65 -8.78 -10.22 -7.04
N ILE A 66 -10.02 -10.71 -7.13
CA ILE A 66 -10.97 -10.71 -6.02
C ILE A 66 -10.38 -11.49 -4.85
N GLU A 67 -9.82 -12.67 -5.10
CA GLU A 67 -9.24 -13.50 -4.05
C GLU A 67 -7.99 -12.88 -3.42
N SER A 68 -7.13 -12.25 -4.23
CA SER A 68 -5.98 -11.49 -3.74
C SER A 68 -6.41 -10.32 -2.84
N ILE A 69 -7.44 -9.57 -3.26
CA ILE A 69 -8.01 -8.48 -2.47
C ILE A 69 -8.60 -9.01 -1.17
N ARG A 70 -9.40 -10.09 -1.23
CA ARG A 70 -10.00 -10.73 -0.06
C ARG A 70 -8.95 -11.18 0.95
N THR A 71 -7.89 -11.82 0.48
CA THR A 71 -6.81 -12.32 1.34
C THR A 71 -6.02 -11.16 1.97
N ARG A 72 -5.65 -10.14 1.20
CA ARG A 72 -4.79 -9.04 1.67
C ARG A 72 -5.53 -7.98 2.49
N LEU A 73 -6.81 -7.80 2.22
CA LEU A 73 -7.66 -6.80 2.88
C LEU A 73 -8.74 -7.45 3.76
N ALA A 74 -8.56 -8.71 4.17
CA ALA A 74 -9.51 -9.45 5.01
C ALA A 74 -9.93 -8.66 6.26
N HIS A 75 -8.99 -7.98 6.91
CA HIS A 75 -9.24 -7.15 8.11
C HIS A 75 -10.04 -5.87 7.85
N ARG A 76 -10.20 -5.47 6.59
CA ARG A 76 -10.92 -4.26 6.16
C ARG A 76 -12.19 -4.58 5.37
N LEU A 77 -12.40 -5.86 5.05
CA LEU A 77 -13.52 -6.34 4.26
C LEU A 77 -14.64 -6.74 5.22
N VAL A 78 -15.83 -6.17 5.03
CA VAL A 78 -17.04 -6.55 5.75
C VAL A 78 -18.07 -6.94 4.70
N ASP A 79 -18.52 -8.19 4.71
CA ASP A 79 -19.48 -8.73 3.73
C ASP A 79 -19.09 -8.46 2.26
N GLY A 80 -17.80 -8.49 1.94
CA GLY A 80 -17.31 -8.22 0.59
C GLY A 80 -17.20 -6.73 0.23
N VAL A 81 -17.51 -5.83 1.17
CA VAL A 81 -17.45 -4.38 0.98
C VAL A 81 -16.21 -3.80 1.66
N ILE A 82 -15.45 -2.99 0.91
CA ILE A 82 -14.34 -2.21 1.44
C ILE A 82 -14.81 -0.79 1.65
N THR A 83 -14.52 -0.26 2.84
CA THR A 83 -14.92 1.10 3.21
C THR A 83 -13.70 1.94 3.60
N VAL A 84 -13.63 3.16 3.07
CA VAL A 84 -12.61 4.16 3.42
C VAL A 84 -13.27 5.46 3.85
N THR A 85 -12.67 6.12 4.84
CA THR A 85 -13.20 7.38 5.39
C THR A 85 -12.17 8.49 5.30
N ALA A 86 -12.63 9.71 5.05
CA ALA A 86 -11.82 10.93 5.03
C ALA A 86 -12.54 12.07 5.77
N SER A 87 -11.82 12.71 6.68
CA SER A 87 -12.31 13.83 7.50
C SER A 87 -11.20 14.82 7.83
N ASP A 88 -10.13 14.85 7.02
CA ASP A 88 -8.92 15.63 7.27
C ASP A 88 -9.11 17.13 6.94
N SER A 89 -10.18 17.48 6.21
CA SER A 89 -10.49 18.85 5.82
C SER A 89 -11.89 19.27 6.29
N ARG A 90 -12.08 20.57 6.52
CA ARG A 90 -13.41 21.19 6.65
C ARG A 90 -14.24 21.17 5.36
N SER A 91 -13.61 20.90 4.21
CA SER A 91 -14.29 20.85 2.91
C SER A 91 -14.67 19.42 2.53
N GLN A 92 -15.98 19.18 2.35
CA GLN A 92 -16.52 17.91 1.85
C GLN A 92 -15.91 17.52 0.48
N LEU A 93 -15.69 18.49 -0.41
CA LEU A 93 -15.06 18.25 -1.72
C LEU A 93 -13.65 17.67 -1.56
N ARG A 94 -12.81 18.30 -0.72
CA ARG A 94 -11.46 17.81 -0.44
C ARG A 94 -11.47 16.43 0.20
N ASN A 95 -12.42 16.18 1.10
CA ASN A 95 -12.55 14.86 1.73
C ASN A 95 -13.02 13.79 0.74
N ARG A 96 -13.86 14.11 -0.24
CA ARG A 96 -14.20 13.16 -1.31
C ARG A 96 -12.99 12.79 -2.15
N TRP A 97 -12.19 13.78 -2.57
CA TRP A 97 -10.92 13.53 -3.28
C TRP A 97 -9.96 12.67 -2.47
N ALA A 98 -9.85 12.94 -1.17
CA ALA A 98 -9.03 12.13 -0.26
C ALA A 98 -9.56 10.69 -0.15
N ALA A 99 -10.88 10.50 -0.07
CA ALA A 99 -11.49 9.17 -0.05
C ALA A 99 -11.23 8.39 -1.35
N ARG A 100 -11.37 9.01 -2.54
CA ARG A 100 -11.01 8.41 -3.84
C ARG A 100 -9.56 7.97 -3.88
N ALA A 101 -8.65 8.90 -3.52
CA ALA A 101 -7.21 8.63 -3.55
C ALA A 101 -6.84 7.48 -2.59
N ARG A 102 -7.44 7.44 -1.40
CA ARG A 102 -7.25 6.34 -0.44
C ARG A 102 -7.80 5.02 -0.96
N MET A 103 -8.99 5.01 -1.58
CA MET A 103 -9.58 3.80 -2.15
C MET A 103 -8.74 3.26 -3.31
N SER A 104 -8.36 4.12 -4.26
CA SER A 104 -7.52 3.76 -5.40
C SER A 104 -6.16 3.21 -4.96
N ALA A 105 -5.50 3.89 -4.02
CA ALA A 105 -4.24 3.41 -3.46
C ALA A 105 -4.39 2.06 -2.74
N LEU A 106 -5.47 1.87 -1.97
CA LEU A 106 -5.73 0.63 -1.24
C LEU A 106 -5.93 -0.55 -2.19
N LEU A 107 -6.80 -0.40 -3.18
CA LEU A 107 -7.06 -1.44 -4.18
C LEU A 107 -5.83 -1.72 -5.03
N ARG A 108 -5.11 -0.68 -5.46
CA ARG A 108 -3.86 -0.84 -6.21
C ARG A 108 -2.82 -1.63 -5.42
N ASN A 109 -2.64 -1.33 -4.12
CA ASN A 109 -1.70 -2.06 -3.28
C ASN A 109 -2.11 -3.52 -3.04
N ALA A 110 -3.40 -3.80 -2.95
CA ALA A 110 -3.90 -5.17 -2.85
C ALA A 110 -3.69 -5.97 -4.15
N LEU A 111 -3.66 -5.29 -5.31
CA LEU A 111 -3.43 -5.90 -6.62
C LEU A 111 -1.95 -5.97 -7.01
N LEU A 112 -1.05 -5.32 -6.28
CA LEU A 112 0.39 -5.41 -6.55
C LEU A 112 0.87 -6.84 -6.33
N ILE A 113 1.38 -7.48 -7.38
CA ILE A 113 2.09 -8.76 -7.28
C ILE A 113 3.27 -8.55 -6.33
N GLU A 114 3.38 -9.39 -5.30
CA GLU A 114 4.51 -9.34 -4.37
C GLU A 114 5.81 -9.53 -5.17
N PRO A 115 6.81 -8.65 -5.04
CA PRO A 115 8.07 -8.84 -5.73
C PRO A 115 8.68 -10.18 -5.29
N ARG A 116 9.19 -10.94 -6.25
CA ARG A 116 9.79 -12.25 -5.99
C ARG A 116 10.78 -12.13 -4.83
N LYS A 117 10.54 -12.88 -3.75
CA LYS A 117 11.39 -12.87 -2.56
C LYS A 117 12.84 -13.09 -2.99
N ARG A 118 13.71 -12.14 -2.66
CA ARG A 118 15.15 -12.27 -2.91
C ARG A 118 15.68 -13.40 -2.04
N LEU A 119 16.18 -14.45 -2.67
CA LEU A 119 16.91 -15.50 -1.97
C LEU A 119 18.31 -14.96 -1.62
N PRO A 120 18.82 -15.22 -0.41
CA PRO A 120 20.18 -14.81 -0.05
C PRO A 120 21.17 -15.53 -0.97
N THR A 121 22.10 -14.76 -1.53
CA THR A 121 23.17 -15.31 -2.37
C THR A 121 24.20 -15.99 -1.48
N THR A 122 24.53 -17.25 -1.77
CA THR A 122 25.63 -17.94 -1.09
C THR A 122 26.99 -17.32 -1.44
N ALA A 123 27.95 -17.35 -0.52
CA ALA A 123 29.32 -16.87 -0.79
C ALA A 123 29.90 -17.54 -2.05
N THR A 124 30.47 -16.72 -2.93
CA THR A 124 31.00 -17.19 -4.21
C THR A 124 32.21 -18.10 -4.03
N MET A 125 32.47 -18.98 -5.00
CA MET A 125 33.64 -19.86 -4.99
C MET A 125 34.96 -19.07 -4.91
N GLY A 126 35.04 -17.91 -5.57
CA GLY A 126 36.19 -17.02 -5.49
C GLY A 126 36.41 -16.45 -4.08
N SER A 127 35.33 -16.04 -3.39
CA SER A 127 35.40 -15.59 -2.00
C SER A 127 35.90 -16.70 -1.07
N ARG A 128 35.42 -17.93 -1.25
CA ARG A 128 35.88 -19.10 -0.48
C ARG A 128 37.36 -19.39 -0.73
N ARG A 129 37.82 -19.33 -1.99
CA ARG A 129 39.23 -19.57 -2.36
C ARG A 129 40.17 -18.54 -1.74
N ARG A 130 39.86 -17.24 -1.87
CA ARG A 130 40.65 -16.15 -1.26
C ARG A 130 40.73 -16.30 0.26
N ARG A 131 39.61 -16.61 0.93
CA ARG A 131 39.61 -16.85 2.38
C ARG A 131 40.58 -17.96 2.80
N LEU A 132 40.64 -19.05 2.04
CA LEU A 132 41.55 -20.16 2.32
C LEU A 132 43.01 -19.77 2.08
N GLU A 133 43.28 -19.02 1.02
CA GLU A 133 44.60 -18.51 0.68
C GLU A 133 45.12 -17.51 1.72
N ASP A 134 44.32 -16.53 2.10
CA ASP A 134 44.63 -15.57 3.17
C ASP A 134 44.88 -16.29 4.50
N LYS A 135 44.10 -17.34 4.81
CA LYS A 135 44.31 -18.16 6.01
C LYS A 135 45.67 -18.87 5.96
N LYS A 136 46.07 -19.41 4.80
CA LYS A 136 47.37 -20.06 4.60
C LYS A 136 48.52 -19.06 4.74
N GLN A 137 48.43 -17.92 4.07
CA GLN A 137 49.44 -16.85 4.13
C GLN A 137 49.63 -16.37 5.58
N ARG A 138 48.54 -16.08 6.30
CA ARG A 138 48.62 -15.68 7.72
C ARG A 138 49.26 -16.76 8.59
N ALA A 139 48.97 -18.04 8.35
CA ALA A 139 49.59 -19.13 9.10
C ALA A 139 51.10 -19.21 8.85
N GLN A 140 51.54 -19.05 7.59
CA GLN A 140 52.96 -18.98 7.23
C GLN A 140 53.65 -17.78 7.88
N THR A 141 53.06 -16.58 7.78
CA THR A 141 53.60 -15.37 8.44
C THR A 141 53.72 -15.55 9.96
N LYS A 142 52.75 -16.22 10.61
CA LYS A 142 52.82 -16.51 12.05
C LYS A 142 53.91 -17.51 12.39
N ASN A 143 54.11 -18.55 11.59
CA ASN A 143 55.18 -19.54 11.81
C ASN A 143 56.56 -18.90 11.67
N LEU A 144 56.77 -18.05 10.66
CA LEU A 144 58.04 -17.33 10.45
C LEU A 144 58.38 -16.35 11.58
N ARG A 145 57.39 -15.94 12.39
CA ARG A 145 57.59 -15.06 13.56
C ARG A 145 57.92 -15.81 14.85
N LYS A 146 57.89 -17.14 14.87
CA LYS A 146 58.28 -17.90 16.07
C LYS A 146 59.77 -17.68 16.34
N LYS A 147 60.14 -17.44 17.60
CA LYS A 147 61.55 -17.39 18.00
C LYS A 147 62.22 -18.72 17.62
N PRO A 148 63.44 -18.70 17.06
CA PRO A 148 64.20 -19.92 16.85
C PRO A 148 64.37 -20.63 18.19
N GLU A 149 64.20 -21.94 18.20
CA GLU A 149 64.55 -22.75 19.37
C GLU A 149 66.07 -22.71 19.50
N ILE A 150 66.55 -22.11 20.60
CA ILE A 150 67.95 -22.13 21.04
C ILE A 150 68.05 -23.21 22.11
#